data_AF-A0A528AN91-F1
#
_entry.id   AF-A0A528AN91-F1
#
_cell.length_a   1.000
_cell.length_b   1.000
_cell.length_c   1.000
_cell.angle_alpha   90.00
_cell.angle_beta   90.00
_cell.angle_gamma   90.00
#
_symmetry.space_group_name_H-M   'P 1'
#
loop_
_entity.id
_entity.type
_entity.pdbx_description
1 polymer ?
#
loop_
_entity_poly.entity_id
_entity_poly.type
_entity_poly.pdbx_seq_one_letter_code
_entity_poly.pdbx_strand_id
1 'polypeptide(L)' 'FISVFDCAEAARAAWRAGVPDEAYNLGSLNPPPVRKLLGDLIRHAGSKSILIPTPGWAVKRTLDLLDLLNMPIMDPEQYL' A
#
# COMPACT_ATOMS: atom_id res chain seq x y z
N PHE A 1 2.58 7.08 0.78
CA PHE A 1 1.84 6.78 2.01
C PHE A 1 1.05 7.99 2.42
N ILE A 2 -0.13 7.77 2.97
CA ILE A 2 -1.01 8.80 3.53
C ILE A 2 -1.78 8.15 4.67
N SER A 3 -2.01 8.89 5.75
CA SER A 3 -2.89 8.44 6.82
C SER A 3 -4.34 8.48 6.36
N VAL A 4 -5.16 7.51 6.76
CA VAL A 4 -6.61 7.55 6.50
C VAL A 4 -7.25 8.81 7.09
N PHE A 5 -6.72 9.31 8.20
CA PHE A 5 -7.17 10.56 8.81
C PHE A 5 -6.90 11.78 7.92
N ASP A 6 -5.77 11.81 7.22
CA ASP A 6 -5.45 12.90 6.28
C ASP A 6 -6.39 12.85 5.06
N CYS A 7 -6.75 11.65 4.58
CA CYS A 7 -7.76 11.50 3.53
C CYS A 7 -9.13 12.03 3.98
N ALA A 8 -9.55 11.70 5.22
CA ALA A 8 -10.80 12.17 5.78
C ALA A 8 -10.81 13.70 5.95
N GLU A 9 -9.71 14.27 6.44
CA GLU A 9 -9.57 15.72 6.60
C GLU A 9 -9.50 16.44 5.25
N ALA A 10 -8.84 15.87 4.24
CA ALA A 10 -8.83 16.39 2.88
C ALA A 10 -10.24 16.42 2.28
N ALA A 11 -11.03 15.34 2.44
CA ALA A 11 -12.41 15.30 2.00
C ALA A 11 -13.28 16.35 2.73
N ARG A 12 -13.10 16.50 4.05
CA ARG A 12 -13.79 17.53 4.85
C ARG A 12 -13.41 18.95 4.40
N ALA A 13 -12.14 19.19 4.08
CA ALA A 13 -11.64 20.47 3.58
C ALA A 13 -12.21 20.79 2.20
N ALA A 14 -12.24 19.81 1.28
CA ALA A 14 -12.85 19.96 -0.04
C ALA A 14 -14.34 20.31 0.06
N TRP A 15 -15.08 19.64 0.95
CA TRP A 15 -16.49 19.99 1.21
C TRP A 15 -16.66 21.43 1.71
N ARG A 16 -15.81 21.89 2.65
CA ARG A 16 -15.83 23.28 3.14
C ARG A 16 -15.46 24.31 2.08
N ALA A 17 -14.65 23.92 1.10
CA ALA A 17 -14.26 24.74 -0.04
C ALA A 17 -15.29 24.75 -1.17
N GLY A 18 -16.44 24.06 -1.01
CA GLY A 18 -17.49 24.01 -2.02
C GLY A 18 -17.34 22.91 -3.06
N VAL A 19 -16.60 21.83 -2.73
CA VAL A 19 -16.36 20.67 -3.61
C VAL A 19 -15.70 21.10 -4.93
N PRO A 20 -14.44 21.59 -4.87
CA PRO A 20 -13.71 21.99 -6.06
C PRO A 20 -13.53 20.81 -7.03
N ASP A 21 -13.71 21.07 -8.32
CA ASP A 21 -13.52 20.09 -9.41
C ASP A 21 -12.05 20.03 -9.84
N GLU A 22 -11.20 19.55 -8.93
CA GLU A 22 -9.76 19.46 -9.14
C GLU A 22 -9.17 18.15 -8.59
N ALA A 23 -8.09 17.68 -9.22
CA ALA A 23 -7.37 16.49 -8.79
C ALA A 23 -6.21 16.86 -7.85
N TYR A 24 -6.28 16.41 -6.59
CA TYR A 24 -5.24 16.65 -5.59
C TYR A 24 -4.45 15.37 -5.29
N ASN A 25 -3.12 15.46 -5.30
CA ASN A 25 -2.26 14.38 -4.81
C ASN A 25 -2.08 14.52 -3.29
N LEU A 26 -2.73 13.63 -2.55
CA LEU A 26 -2.66 13.60 -1.09
C LEU A 26 -1.46 12.77 -0.57
N GLY A 27 -0.61 12.24 -1.45
CA GLY A 27 0.56 11.47 -1.06
C GLY A 27 1.57 12.28 -0.25
N SER A 28 2.15 11.66 0.78
CA SER A 28 3.29 12.25 1.51
C SER A 28 4.44 12.61 0.56
N LEU A 29 5.07 13.77 0.75
CA LEU A 29 6.21 14.26 -0.03
C LEU A 29 7.42 13.31 -0.02
N ASN A 30 7.69 12.68 1.14
CA ASN A 30 8.82 11.77 1.33
C ASN A 30 8.32 10.43 1.89
N PRO A 31 7.72 9.57 1.06
CA PRO A 31 7.20 8.30 1.53
C PRO A 31 8.39 7.39 1.91
N PRO A 32 8.37 6.76 3.09
CA PRO A 32 9.41 5.80 3.45
C PRO A 32 9.33 4.58 2.50
N PRO A 33 10.46 3.92 2.21
CA PRO A 33 10.46 2.67 1.47
C PRO A 33 9.62 1.59 2.17
N VAL A 34 8.96 0.72 1.40
CA VAL A 34 8.10 -0.36 1.93
C VAL A 34 8.82 -1.21 2.97
N ARG A 35 10.08 -1.57 2.74
CA ARG A 35 10.90 -2.33 3.69
C ARG A 35 11.04 -1.64 5.05
N LYS A 36 11.19 -0.32 5.06
CA LYS A 36 11.28 0.46 6.31
C LYS A 36 9.97 0.41 7.07
N LEU A 37 8.85 0.60 6.37
CA LEU A 37 7.52 0.57 6.99
C LEU A 37 7.18 -0.78 7.59
N LEU A 38 7.42 -1.86 6.85
CA LEU A 38 7.20 -3.21 7.38
C LEU A 38 8.13 -3.49 8.58
N GLY A 39 9.37 -3.00 8.53
CA GLY A 39 10.32 -3.15 9.63
C GLY A 39 9.89 -2.39 10.89
N ASP A 40 9.41 -1.16 10.72
CA ASP A 40 8.91 -0.33 11.82
C ASP A 40 7.62 -0.92 12.39
N LEU A 41 6.74 -1.50 11.55
CA LEU A 41 5.54 -2.22 12.00
C LEU A 41 5.89 -3.45 12.84
N ILE A 42 6.84 -4.28 12.39
CA ILE A 42 7.29 -5.47 13.14
C ILE A 42 7.81 -5.07 14.51
N ARG A 43 8.63 -4.01 14.58
CA ARG A 43 9.17 -3.48 15.84
C ARG A 43 8.06 -2.94 16.74
N HIS A 44 7.15 -2.13 16.19
CA HIS A 44 6.05 -1.54 16.93
C HIS A 44 5.09 -2.59 17.49
N ALA A 45 4.82 -3.65 16.73
CA ALA A 45 3.97 -4.76 17.15
C ALA A 45 4.65 -5.76 18.10
N GLY A 46 5.96 -5.62 18.37
CA GLY A 46 6.73 -6.61 19.13
C GLY A 46 6.78 -8.00 18.48
N SER A 47 6.65 -8.06 17.14
CA SER A 47 6.54 -9.32 16.40
C SER A 47 7.90 -9.99 16.18
N LYS A 48 7.89 -11.32 16.06
CA LYS A 48 9.05 -12.15 15.66
C LYS A 48 9.21 -12.26 14.13
N SER A 49 8.36 -11.61 13.35
CA SER A 49 8.42 -11.62 11.88
C SER A 49 9.76 -11.10 11.36
N ILE A 50 10.18 -11.61 10.21
CA ILE A 50 11.41 -11.19 9.51
C ILE A 50 11.08 -10.74 8.09
N LEU A 51 11.87 -9.81 7.56
CA LEU A 51 11.73 -9.34 6.19
C LEU A 51 12.72 -10.05 5.28
N ILE A 52 12.20 -10.82 4.32
CA ILE A 52 12.99 -11.56 3.35
C ILE A 52 12.90 -10.81 2.00
N PRO A 53 14.04 -10.44 1.38
CA PRO A 53 14.03 -9.88 0.04
C PRO A 53 13.68 -10.98 -0.97
N THR A 54 12.61 -10.79 -1.74
CA THR A 54 12.16 -11.75 -2.75
C THR A 54 12.38 -11.19 -4.16
N PRO A 55 12.86 -12.01 -5.12
CA PRO A 55 12.96 -11.58 -6.51
C PRO A 55 11.57 -11.34 -7.09
N GLY A 56 11.30 -10.14 -7.62
CA GLY A 56 9.98 -9.75 -8.11
C GLY A 56 9.43 -10.70 -9.19
N TRP A 57 10.28 -11.16 -10.11
CA TRP A 57 9.87 -12.13 -11.15
C TRP A 57 9.39 -13.46 -10.56
N ALA A 58 10.02 -13.93 -9.49
CA ALA A 58 9.65 -15.19 -8.86
C ALA A 58 8.29 -15.07 -8.17
N VAL A 59 8.09 -13.97 -7.44
CA VAL A 59 6.80 -13.69 -6.76
C VAL A 59 5.66 -13.59 -7.77
N LYS A 60 5.82 -12.82 -8.85
CA LYS A 60 4.79 -12.67 -9.89
C LYS A 60 4.40 -14.02 -10.50
N ARG A 61 5.40 -14.85 -10.88
CA ARG A 61 5.13 -16.18 -11.44
C ARG A 61 4.44 -17.13 -10.48
N THR A 62 4.74 -17.03 -9.18
CA THR A 62 4.02 -17.80 -8.17
C THR A 62 2.57 -17.34 -8.05
N LEU A 63 2.30 -16.04 -8.09
CA LEU A 63 0.94 -15.49 -8.06
C LEU A 63 0.16 -15.90 -9.33
N ASP A 64 0.76 -15.79 -10.51
CA ASP A 64 0.15 -16.24 -11.78
C ASP A 64 -0.26 -17.72 -11.73
N LEU A 65 0.58 -18.57 -11.14
CA LEU A 65 0.30 -20.01 -11.01
C LEU A 65 -0.86 -20.27 -10.04
N LEU A 66 -0.92 -19.54 -8.94
CA LEU A 66 -2.00 -19.65 -7.97
C LEU A 66 -3.34 -19.20 -8.56
N ASP A 67 -3.33 -18.10 -9.33
CA ASP A 67 -4.49 -17.64 -10.08
C ASP A 67 -4.96 -18.70 -11.08
N LEU A 68 -4.04 -19.33 -11.81
CA LEU A 68 -4.36 -20.41 -12.76
C LEU A 68 -5.03 -21.62 -12.08
N LEU A 69 -4.69 -21.90 -10.83
CA LEU A 69 -5.27 -22.98 -10.03
C LEU A 69 -6.58 -22.57 -9.31
N ASN A 70 -7.17 -21.41 -9.64
CA ASN A 70 -8.32 -20.81 -8.94
C ASN A 70 -8.08 -20.59 -7.43
N MET A 71 -6.84 -20.30 -7.03
CA MET A 71 -6.47 -19.98 -5.65
C MET A 71 -5.81 -18.59 -5.57
N PRO A 72 -6.50 -17.50 -5.98
CA PRO A 72 -5.92 -16.17 -5.97
C PRO A 72 -5.61 -15.71 -4.54
N ILE A 73 -4.36 -15.26 -4.31
CA ILE A 73 -3.92 -14.67 -3.02
C ILE A 73 -3.88 -13.15 -3.09
N MET A 74 -3.67 -12.58 -4.27
CA MET A 74 -3.54 -11.15 -4.51
C MET A 74 -4.18 -10.81 -5.84
N ASP A 75 -4.80 -9.64 -5.94
CA ASP A 75 -5.40 -9.21 -7.20
C ASP A 75 -4.29 -8.88 -8.24
N PRO A 76 -4.45 -9.27 -9.52
CA PRO A 76 -3.49 -8.98 -10.58
C PRO A 76 -3.09 -7.50 -10.67
N GLU A 77 -4.02 -6.56 -10.47
CA GLU A 77 -3.74 -5.12 -10.52
C GLU A 77 -2.74 -4.68 -9.44
N GLN A 78 -2.57 -5.48 -8.38
CA GLN A 78 -1.68 -5.17 -7.27
C GLN A 78 -0.25 -5.70 -7.46
N TYR A 79 -0.03 -6.64 -8.39
CA TYR A 79 1.29 -7.26 -8.61
C TYR A 79 1.81 -7.20 -10.06
N LEU A 80 0.96 -6.88 -11.04
CA LEU A 80 1.34 -6.73 -12.44
C LEU A 80 2.33 -5.57 -12.67
#